data_AF-A0A3M2AJM4-F1
#
_entry.id   AF-A0A3M2AJM4-F1
#
_cell.length_a   1.000
_cell.length_b   1.000
_cell.length_c   1.000
_cell.angle_alpha   90.00
_cell.angle_beta   90.00
_cell.angle_gamma   90.00
#
_symmetry.space_group_name_H-M   'P 1'
#
loop_
_entity.id
_entity.type
_entity.pdbx_description
1 polymer ?
#
loop_
_entity_poly.entity_id
_entity_poly.type
_entity_poly.pdbx_seq_one_letter_code
_entity_poly.pdbx_strand_id
1 'polypeptide(L)'
;MTLLILCAAAGCGGGADRGPGTSDPAAAIEVRGAELPRAELRSLIETALAHPEVEPPVRSVTVRDPNRAEVHTGVMRGPLAGGGQTVELERRDGHWVVVGVAQWIS
;
A
#
# COMPACT_ATOMS: atom_id res chain seq x y z
N MET A 1 -2.88 57.92 -8.29
CA MET A 1 -4.06 57.28 -8.89
C MET A 1 -3.99 55.81 -8.53
N THR A 2 -4.82 55.39 -7.58
CA THR A 2 -4.82 54.04 -6.99
C THR A 2 -6.10 53.37 -7.46
N LEU A 3 -5.99 52.27 -8.21
CA LEU A 3 -7.15 51.49 -8.63
C LEU A 3 -7.27 50.26 -7.71
N LEU A 4 -8.23 50.32 -6.79
CA LEU A 4 -8.74 49.19 -6.04
C LEU A 4 -9.62 48.34 -6.96
N ILE A 5 -9.25 47.09 -7.20
CA ILE A 5 -10.16 46.11 -7.81
C ILE A 5 -10.62 45.14 -6.72
N LEU A 6 -11.89 45.32 -6.37
CA LEU A 6 -12.72 44.43 -5.57
C LEU A 6 -13.19 43.29 -6.50
N CYS A 7 -12.82 42.04 -6.21
CA CYS A 7 -13.48 40.89 -6.82
C CYS A 7 -14.22 40.10 -5.75
N ALA A 8 -15.54 40.08 -5.95
CA ALA A 8 -16.54 39.45 -5.11
C ALA A 8 -16.46 37.91 -5.17
N ALA A 9 -16.98 37.33 -4.10
CA ALA A 9 -17.19 35.91 -3.90
C ALA A 9 -18.05 35.26 -5.01
N ALA A 10 -17.49 34.24 -5.64
CA ALA A 10 -18.21 33.04 -6.05
C ALA A 10 -17.52 31.89 -5.30
N GLY A 11 -18.16 31.18 -4.36
CA GLY A 11 -19.37 30.43 -4.65
C GLY A 11 -19.03 29.19 -5.47
N CYS A 12 -17.97 28.44 -5.13
CA CYS A 12 -17.78 27.07 -5.59
C CYS A 12 -17.94 26.15 -4.39
N GLY A 13 -19.18 25.66 -4.21
CA GLY A 13 -19.44 24.44 -3.48
C GLY A 13 -18.73 23.29 -4.21
N GLY A 14 -17.51 22.99 -3.78
CA GLY A 14 -16.84 21.74 -4.12
C GLY A 14 -17.55 20.64 -3.35
N GLY A 15 -18.55 20.03 -3.99
CA GLY A 15 -19.15 18.80 -3.51
C GLY A 15 -18.04 17.83 -3.14
N ALA A 16 -18.08 17.34 -1.91
CA ALA A 16 -17.30 16.19 -1.51
C ALA A 16 -17.80 15.01 -2.35
N ASP A 17 -17.18 14.85 -3.52
CA ASP A 17 -17.28 13.68 -4.37
C ASP A 17 -16.76 12.51 -3.51
N ARG A 18 -17.69 11.87 -2.80
CA ARG A 18 -17.48 10.52 -2.27
C ARG A 18 -17.43 9.59 -3.47
N GLY A 19 -16.28 9.59 -4.14
CA GLY A 19 -15.91 8.52 -5.04
C GLY A 19 -16.05 7.18 -4.30
N PRO A 20 -16.35 6.09 -5.03
CA PRO A 20 -16.51 4.78 -4.42
C PRO A 20 -15.25 4.49 -3.61
N GLY A 21 -15.45 4.12 -2.34
CA GLY A 21 -14.40 3.98 -1.33
C GLY A 21 -13.16 3.35 -1.92
N THR A 22 -12.13 4.17 -2.15
CA THR A 22 -10.83 3.65 -2.53
C THR A 22 -10.30 2.99 -1.27
N SER A 23 -10.50 1.68 -1.18
CA SER A 23 -9.81 0.84 -0.22
C SER A 23 -8.34 0.86 -0.61
N ASP A 24 -7.66 1.99 -0.39
CA ASP A 24 -6.22 2.11 -0.61
C ASP A 24 -5.58 1.06 0.29
N PRO A 25 -5.07 -0.06 -0.26
CA PRO A 25 -4.63 -1.17 0.57
C PRO A 25 -3.53 -0.69 1.52
N ALA A 26 -2.72 0.28 1.09
CA ALA A 26 -1.67 0.91 1.87
C ALA A 26 -2.15 1.73 3.09
N ALA A 27 -3.44 2.09 3.19
CA ALA A 27 -3.92 2.99 4.24
C ALA A 27 -4.04 2.35 5.64
N ALA A 28 -4.16 1.02 5.71
CA ALA A 28 -4.32 0.28 6.98
C ALA A 28 -3.17 -0.70 7.27
N ILE A 29 -2.11 -0.66 6.46
CA ILE A 29 -1.00 -1.61 6.52
C ILE A 29 0.11 -1.04 7.41
N GLU A 30 0.59 -1.88 8.32
CA GLU A 30 1.79 -1.57 9.09
C GLU A 30 3.02 -1.63 8.18
N VAL A 31 3.73 -0.49 8.03
CA VAL A 31 4.97 -0.41 7.25
C VAL A 31 6.15 -0.33 8.19
N ARG A 32 7.15 -1.20 7.98
CA ARG A 32 8.38 -1.26 8.78
C ARG A 32 9.60 -1.05 7.89
N GLY A 33 10.63 -0.38 8.41
CA GLY A 33 11.92 -0.22 7.73
C GLY A 33 12.05 1.10 6.97
N ALA A 34 12.67 1.06 5.79
CA ALA A 34 12.93 2.25 4.99
C ALA A 34 11.63 2.91 4.48
N GLU A 35 11.62 4.24 4.37
CA GLU A 35 10.47 4.97 3.85
C GLU A 35 10.42 4.90 2.31
N LEU A 36 9.32 4.35 1.78
CA LEU A 36 8.99 4.41 0.36
C LEU A 36 7.87 5.45 0.11
N PRO A 37 7.86 6.13 -1.04
CA PRO A 37 6.73 6.94 -1.44
C PRO A 37 5.44 6.09 -1.47
N ARG A 38 4.31 6.67 -1.06
CA ARG A 38 3.02 5.96 -1.00
C ARG A 38 2.63 5.30 -2.33
N ALA A 39 2.97 5.92 -3.46
CA ALA A 39 2.74 5.37 -4.79
C ALA A 39 3.58 4.09 -5.03
N GLU A 40 4.83 4.05 -4.58
CA GLU A 40 5.67 2.86 -4.69
C GLU A 40 5.20 1.74 -3.78
N LEU A 41 4.80 2.08 -2.54
CA LEU A 41 4.23 1.11 -1.60
C LEU A 41 2.97 0.45 -2.17
N ARG A 42 2.10 1.24 -2.82
CA ARG A 42 0.92 0.70 -3.51
C ARG A 42 1.32 -0.25 -4.64
N SER A 43 2.23 0.17 -5.53
CA SER A 43 2.69 -0.66 -6.64
C SER A 43 3.30 -1.98 -6.17
N LEU A 44 4.07 -1.96 -5.07
CA LEU A 44 4.63 -3.14 -4.43
C LEU A 44 3.53 -4.09 -3.92
N ILE A 45 2.52 -3.57 -3.21
CA ILE A 45 1.40 -4.37 -2.69
C ILE A 45 0.57 -4.97 -3.84
N GLU A 46 0.26 -4.17 -4.85
CA GLU A 46 -0.47 -4.63 -6.04
C GLU A 46 0.30 -5.73 -6.78
N THR A 47 1.62 -5.59 -6.89
CA THR A 47 2.49 -6.61 -7.49
C THR A 47 2.45 -7.93 -6.70
N ALA A 48 2.51 -7.86 -5.37
CA ALA A 48 2.43 -9.04 -4.53
C ALA A 48 1.08 -9.76 -4.68
N LEU A 49 -0.03 -9.00 -4.64
CA LEU A 49 -1.39 -9.54 -4.75
C LEU A 49 -1.76 -10.02 -6.16
N ALA A 50 -1.07 -9.55 -7.18
CA ALA A 50 -1.24 -10.06 -8.55
C ALA A 50 -0.62 -11.44 -8.75
N HIS A 51 0.24 -11.91 -7.83
CA HIS A 51 0.86 -13.22 -7.92
C HIS A 51 -0.16 -14.32 -7.56
N PRO A 52 -0.31 -15.37 -8.39
CA PRO A 52 -1.41 -16.34 -8.25
C PRO A 52 -1.38 -17.15 -6.96
N GLU A 53 -0.21 -17.32 -6.37
CA GLU A 53 -0.03 -18.05 -5.11
C GLU A 53 -0.32 -17.20 -3.87
N VAL A 54 -0.49 -15.88 -4.00
CA VAL A 54 -0.59 -14.98 -2.86
C VAL A 54 -2.04 -14.78 -2.43
N GLU A 55 -2.32 -15.09 -1.17
CA GLU A 55 -3.65 -14.96 -0.58
C GLU A 55 -3.79 -13.65 0.22
N PRO A 56 -4.87 -12.89 0.03
CA PRO A 56 -5.20 -11.74 0.87
C PRO A 56 -5.73 -12.16 2.26
N PRO A 57 -5.78 -11.25 3.26
CA PRO A 57 -5.44 -9.83 3.20
C PRO A 57 -3.94 -9.57 3.44
N VAL A 58 -3.45 -8.43 2.95
CA VAL A 58 -2.13 -7.91 3.35
C VAL A 58 -2.23 -7.35 4.76
N ARG A 59 -1.30 -7.76 5.63
CA ARG A 59 -1.23 -7.33 7.01
C ARG A 59 -0.16 -6.26 7.23
N SER A 60 1.04 -6.52 6.72
CA SER A 60 2.19 -5.64 6.93
C SER A 60 3.15 -5.70 5.75
N VAL A 61 3.88 -4.62 5.56
CA VAL A 61 4.97 -4.52 4.58
C VAL A 61 6.25 -4.17 5.32
N THR A 62 7.30 -4.95 5.09
CA THR A 62 8.64 -4.67 5.60
C THR A 62 9.52 -4.26 4.43
N VAL A 63 9.93 -3.00 4.38
CA VAL A 63 10.89 -2.50 3.40
C VAL A 63 12.29 -2.68 3.98
N ARG A 64 13.05 -3.65 3.46
CA ARG A 64 14.42 -3.91 3.92
C ARG A 64 15.37 -2.83 3.40
N ASP A 65 15.23 -2.48 2.14
CA ASP A 65 15.99 -1.42 1.44
C ASP A 65 15.20 -0.92 0.22
N PRO A 66 15.65 0.13 -0.50
CA PRO A 66 14.90 0.69 -1.65
C PRO A 66 14.62 -0.30 -2.79
N ASN A 67 15.31 -1.44 -2.84
CA ASN A 67 15.18 -2.47 -3.87
C ASN A 67 14.62 -3.79 -3.34
N ARG A 68 14.36 -3.93 -2.04
CA ARG A 68 13.89 -5.19 -1.44
C ARG A 68 12.83 -4.95 -0.39
N ALA A 69 11.74 -5.70 -0.49
CA ALA A 69 10.65 -5.63 0.46
C ALA A 69 9.96 -6.98 0.64
N GLU A 70 9.23 -7.09 1.74
CA GLU A 70 8.45 -8.26 2.09
C GLU A 70 7.02 -7.86 2.39
N VAL A 71 6.08 -8.51 1.71
CA VAL A 71 4.65 -8.37 2.00
C VAL A 71 4.22 -9.57 2.81
N HIS A 72 3.71 -9.31 4.01
CA HIS A 72 3.14 -10.35 4.85
C HIS A 72 1.62 -10.34 4.71
N THR A 73 1.07 -11.48 4.32
CA THR A 73 -0.37 -11.68 4.20
C THR A 73 -0.88 -12.63 5.28
N GLY A 74 -2.21 -12.75 5.36
CA GLY A 74 -2.89 -13.75 6.16
C GLY A 74 -3.64 -13.17 7.35
N VAL A 75 -4.10 -14.07 8.22
CA VAL A 75 -5.00 -13.75 9.33
C VAL A 75 -4.50 -14.37 10.64
N MET A 76 -4.59 -13.58 11.71
CA MET A 76 -4.40 -14.06 13.08
C MET A 76 -5.78 -14.39 13.66
N ARG A 77 -5.97 -15.62 14.13
CA ARG A 77 -7.18 -16.11 14.81
C ARG A 77 -6.92 -16.36 16.30
N GLY A 78 -6.17 -15.45 16.95
CA GLY A 78 -5.79 -15.55 18.36
C GLY A 78 -4.28 -15.53 18.56
N PRO A 79 -3.80 -15.64 19.81
CA PRO A 79 -2.37 -15.52 20.13
C PRO A 79 -1.51 -16.69 19.64
N LEU A 80 -2.11 -17.86 19.38
CA LEU A 80 -1.42 -19.11 19.01
C LEU A 80 -2.07 -19.79 17.79
N ALA A 81 -2.81 -19.03 17.00
CA ALA A 81 -3.48 -19.56 15.83
C ALA A 81 -3.45 -18.50 14.75
N GLY A 82 -2.74 -18.77 13.68
CA GLY A 82 -2.67 -17.89 12.53
C GLY A 82 -1.95 -18.54 11.38
N GLY A 83 -2.07 -17.93 10.22
CA GLY A 83 -1.36 -18.37 9.05
C GLY A 83 -1.38 -17.30 7.99
N GLY A 84 -0.46 -17.44 7.05
CA GLY A 84 -0.32 -16.50 5.97
C GLY A 84 0.91 -16.77 5.14
N GLN A 85 1.29 -15.76 4.36
CA GLN A 85 2.45 -15.84 3.50
C GLN A 85 3.38 -14.67 3.73
N THR A 86 4.66 -14.91 3.51
CA THR A 86 5.66 -13.89 3.29
C THR A 86 5.99 -13.91 1.81
N VAL A 87 5.76 -12.79 1.14
CA VAL A 87 6.04 -12.58 -0.28
C VAL A 87 7.27 -11.70 -0.36
N GLU A 88 8.35 -12.21 -0.94
CA GLU A 88 9.58 -11.47 -1.16
C GLU A 88 9.53 -10.79 -2.51
N LEU A 89 9.78 -9.48 -2.53
CA LEU A 89 9.85 -8.67 -3.74
C LEU A 89 11.22 -8.02 -3.88
N GLU A 90 11.72 -8.03 -5.12
CA GLU A 90 12.89 -7.26 -5.53
C GLU A 90 12.52 -6.26 -6.60
N ARG A 91 13.19 -5.11 -6.59
CA ARG A 91 13.10 -4.12 -7.66
C ARG A 91 14.07 -4.47 -8.77
N ARG A 92 13.55 -4.76 -9.97
CA ARG A 92 14.31 -5.05 -11.20
C ARG A 92 13.88 -4.09 -12.28
N ASP A 93 14.83 -3.39 -12.88
CA ASP A 93 14.58 -2.41 -13.95
C ASP A 93 13.52 -1.34 -13.56
N GLY A 94 13.49 -0.95 -12.29
CA GLY A 94 12.55 0.04 -11.76
C GLY A 94 11.18 -0.52 -11.34
N HIS A 95 10.89 -1.79 -11.61
CA HIS A 95 9.63 -2.46 -11.30
C HIS A 95 9.79 -3.48 -10.18
N TRP A 96 8.75 -3.65 -9.35
CA TRP A 96 8.73 -4.72 -8.36
C TRP A 96 8.45 -6.07 -9.03
N VAL A 97 9.13 -7.12 -8.58
CA VAL A 97 8.95 -8.49 -9.06
C VAL A 97 8.93 -9.41 -7.85
N VAL A 98 7.99 -10.36 -7.82
CA VAL A 98 7.98 -11.41 -6.80
C VAL A 98 9.11 -12.39 -7.08
N VAL A 99 9.96 -12.61 -6.07
CA VAL A 99 11.09 -13.54 -6.15
C VAL A 99 10.94 -14.76 -5.26
N GLY A 100 10.00 -14.72 -4.31
CA GLY A 100 9.73 -15.83 -3.41
C GLY A 100 8.39 -15.70 -2.70
N VAL A 101 7.77 -16.84 -2.41
CA VAL A 101 6.57 -16.96 -1.58
C VAL A 101 6.83 -18.06 -0.56
N ALA A 102 6.68 -17.74 0.72
CA ALA A 102 6.83 -18.69 1.82
C ALA A 102 5.57 -18.70 2.67
N GLN A 103 5.06 -19.90 2.98
CA GLN A 103 3.95 -20.06 3.93
C GLN A 103 4.46 -20.14 5.36
N TRP A 104 3.68 -19.61 6.30
CA TRP A 104 3.93 -19.76 7.73
C TRP A 104 2.64 -20.12 8.46
N ILE A 105 2.80 -20.86 9.55
CA ILE A 105 1.73 -21.30 10.45
C ILE A 105 2.21 -21.03 11.87
N SER A 106 1.36 -20.42 12.69
CA SER A 106 1.63 -20.13 14.11
C SER A 106 0.60 -20.72 15.03
#